data_AF-D1YV35-F1
#
_entry.id   AF-D1YV35-F1
#
_cell.length_a   1.000
_cell.length_b   1.000
_cell.length_c   1.000
_cell.angle_alpha   90.00
_cell.angle_beta   90.00
_cell.angle_gamma   90.00
#
_symmetry.space_group_name_H-M   'P 1'
#
loop_
_entity.id
_entity.type
_entity.pdbx_description
1 polymer ?
#
loop_
_entity_poly.entity_id
_entity_poly.type
_entity_poly.pdbx_seq_one_letter_code
_entity_poly.pdbx_strand_id
1 'polypeptide(L)'
;MDASRTDIVCFSDIFWDFVWQRHQSLLTRFPEGWNILFVEPTSLVVLLKEPRRLLARKHGNITVISSPALPLTDKVSILRPVNDIFIWCWLKAMFLKHNITRPVLLYYAPRFSSLIGRLGERLATYDCADDRMAFSREPHWMGPYVENLFKKSGIVFVTSESLRKKALGYRSDNVHLIGNGVDAGLFEKAWGDVPVPDDIKWLKKPIIGYFGVIDEWMDIDLIVRMASAYPEASIVLVGPALIGPEGLQKLKSLPNVYLPGQKPHDALPGYLKAFDVCIIPFRINELTKSVNPVKLYEYLAGGKNVVTITMAEVEKYDGTIYIARDHDDFIRKTADALRNKPDADRMKAVVSENTWDSKAKAMVEIIQRSIDTHG
;
A
#
# COMPACT_ATOMS: atom_id res chain seq x y z
N MET A 1 5.77 -30.30 21.90
CA MET A 1 5.23 -28.93 21.76
C MET A 1 5.92 -28.36 20.54
N ASP A 2 5.14 -28.05 19.52
CA ASP A 2 5.59 -27.80 18.16
C ASP A 2 6.35 -26.47 18.05
N ALA A 3 7.64 -26.53 17.73
CA ALA A 3 8.47 -25.36 17.50
C ALA A 3 8.23 -24.68 16.12
N SER A 4 7.20 -25.09 15.36
CA SER A 4 6.97 -24.62 13.98
C SER A 4 5.73 -23.73 13.76
N ARG A 5 4.90 -23.49 14.78
CA ARG A 5 3.66 -22.71 14.66
C ARG A 5 3.82 -21.30 15.24
N THR A 6 3.74 -20.28 14.38
CA THR A 6 3.66 -18.86 14.77
C THR A 6 2.29 -18.30 14.43
N ASP A 7 1.61 -17.68 15.39
CA ASP A 7 0.35 -16.97 15.14
C ASP A 7 0.65 -15.47 14.94
N ILE A 8 0.28 -14.91 13.79
CA ILE A 8 0.36 -13.48 13.47
C ILE A 8 -1.04 -12.87 13.63
N VAL A 9 -1.13 -11.72 14.30
CA VAL A 9 -2.34 -10.89 14.30
C VAL A 9 -2.01 -9.58 13.60
N CYS A 10 -2.50 -9.43 12.38
CA CYS A 10 -2.30 -8.23 11.58
C CYS A 10 -3.46 -7.24 11.77
N PHE A 11 -3.18 -6.06 12.30
CA PHE A 11 -4.13 -4.96 12.43
C PHE A 11 -4.05 -4.06 11.20
N SER A 12 -4.96 -4.25 10.25
CA SER A 12 -4.96 -3.49 8.99
C SER A 12 -5.75 -2.19 9.07
N ASP A 13 -5.32 -1.21 8.28
CA ASP A 13 -5.98 0.08 8.04
C ASP A 13 -6.89 0.08 6.79
N ILE A 14 -6.99 -1.06 6.08
CA ILE A 14 -7.93 -1.28 4.98
C ILE A 14 -8.62 -2.64 5.07
N PHE A 15 -9.63 -2.85 4.21
CA PHE A 15 -10.27 -4.15 4.05
C PHE A 15 -9.42 -5.11 3.20
N TRP A 16 -9.55 -6.41 3.46
CA TRP A 16 -8.83 -7.43 2.70
C TRP A 16 -9.14 -7.38 1.20
N ASP A 17 -10.40 -7.11 0.86
CA ASP A 17 -10.95 -7.01 -0.49
C ASP A 17 -10.88 -5.60 -1.10
N PHE A 18 -10.16 -4.67 -0.46
CA PHE A 18 -9.88 -3.35 -1.04
C PHE A 18 -8.76 -3.42 -2.11
N VAL A 19 -8.29 -2.27 -2.59
CA VAL A 19 -7.11 -2.21 -3.47
C VAL A 19 -5.94 -2.94 -2.81
N TRP A 20 -5.34 -3.87 -3.56
CA TRP A 20 -4.25 -4.72 -3.07
C TRP A 20 -3.02 -3.87 -2.71
N GLN A 21 -2.48 -4.10 -1.52
CA GLN A 21 -1.38 -3.30 -0.96
C GLN A 21 -0.29 -4.18 -0.35
N ARG A 22 0.66 -3.53 0.32
CA ARG A 22 1.85 -4.12 0.94
C ARG A 22 1.51 -5.26 1.88
N HIS A 23 0.59 -5.08 2.83
CA HIS A 23 0.31 -6.10 3.83
C HIS A 23 -0.31 -7.36 3.23
N GLN A 24 -1.22 -7.25 2.25
CA GLN A 24 -1.71 -8.45 1.58
C GLN A 24 -0.59 -9.15 0.81
N SER A 25 0.28 -8.41 0.13
CA SER A 25 1.40 -8.95 -0.63
C SER A 25 2.43 -9.67 0.25
N LEU A 26 2.70 -9.14 1.44
CA LEU A 26 3.60 -9.75 2.41
C LEU A 26 2.98 -10.96 3.10
N LEU A 27 1.77 -10.82 3.66
CA LEU A 27 1.13 -11.88 4.44
C LEU A 27 0.84 -13.13 3.61
N THR A 28 0.53 -12.99 2.32
CA THR A 28 0.35 -14.12 1.40
C THR A 28 1.65 -14.87 1.08
N ARG A 29 2.81 -14.33 1.45
CA ARG A 29 4.15 -14.91 1.25
C ARG A 29 4.83 -15.30 2.56
N PHE A 30 4.16 -15.11 3.69
CA PHE A 30 4.65 -15.62 4.96
C PHE A 30 4.54 -17.16 4.99
N PRO A 31 5.35 -17.87 5.80
CA PRO A 31 5.38 -19.33 5.79
C PRO A 31 4.00 -19.95 5.98
N GLU A 32 3.70 -21.03 5.25
CA GLU A 32 2.39 -21.71 5.33
C GLU A 32 2.06 -22.22 6.73
N GLY A 33 3.09 -22.57 7.53
CA GLY A 33 2.93 -23.00 8.92
C GLY A 33 2.53 -21.87 9.90
N TRP A 34 2.56 -20.62 9.47
CA TRP A 34 2.12 -19.48 10.28
C TRP A 34 0.61 -19.31 10.13
N ASN A 35 -0.11 -19.15 11.23
CA ASN A 35 -1.53 -18.82 11.19
C ASN A 35 -1.70 -17.31 11.28
N ILE A 36 -2.42 -16.72 10.33
CA ILE A 36 -2.55 -15.27 10.25
C ILE A 36 -3.99 -14.89 10.52
N LEU A 37 -4.23 -14.09 11.55
CA LEU A 37 -5.50 -13.42 11.80
C LEU A 37 -5.41 -11.98 11.30
N PHE A 38 -6.07 -11.68 10.20
CA PHE A 38 -6.18 -10.34 9.63
C PHE A 38 -7.39 -9.62 10.20
N VAL A 39 -7.16 -8.53 10.93
CA VAL A 39 -8.19 -7.74 11.59
C VAL A 39 -8.46 -6.48 10.76
N GLU A 40 -9.62 -6.45 10.10
CA GLU A 40 -10.08 -5.32 9.31
C GLU A 40 -10.58 -4.16 10.19
N PRO A 41 -10.39 -2.91 9.75
CA PRO A 41 -10.86 -1.73 10.46
C PRO A 41 -12.34 -1.48 10.16
N THR A 42 -13.24 -2.00 11.00
CA THR A 42 -14.69 -1.71 10.91
C THR A 42 -15.20 -0.88 12.08
N SER A 43 -16.50 -0.56 12.04
CA SER A 43 -17.29 -0.07 13.17
C SER A 43 -18.61 -0.83 13.22
N LEU A 44 -19.32 -0.79 14.35
CA LEU A 44 -20.65 -1.39 14.48
C LEU A 44 -21.61 -0.88 13.39
N VAL A 45 -21.50 0.39 12.99
CA VAL A 45 -22.32 0.97 11.91
C VAL A 45 -22.03 0.33 10.56
N VAL A 46 -20.76 0.08 10.24
CA VAL A 46 -20.37 -0.60 9.00
C VAL A 46 -20.84 -2.05 9.01
N LEU A 47 -20.68 -2.76 10.13
CA LEU A 47 -21.10 -4.16 10.27
C LEU A 47 -22.63 -4.33 10.15
N LEU A 48 -23.42 -3.34 10.61
CA LEU A 48 -24.87 -3.33 10.41
C LEU A 48 -25.25 -3.17 8.93
N LYS A 49 -24.47 -2.39 8.17
CA LYS A 49 -24.71 -2.19 6.72
C LYS A 49 -24.16 -3.33 5.86
N GLU A 50 -23.11 -4.02 6.34
CA GLU A 50 -22.48 -5.14 5.66
C GLU A 50 -22.40 -6.38 6.58
N PRO A 51 -23.55 -7.03 6.88
CA PRO A 51 -23.58 -8.15 7.83
C PRO A 51 -22.72 -9.34 7.41
N ARG A 52 -22.43 -9.48 6.11
CA ARG A 52 -21.45 -10.46 5.58
C ARG A 52 -20.08 -10.37 6.25
N ARG A 53 -19.70 -9.20 6.78
CA ARG A 53 -18.41 -8.96 7.45
C ARG A 53 -18.38 -9.47 8.89
N LEU A 54 -19.52 -9.85 9.48
CA LEU A 54 -19.59 -10.53 10.78
C LEU A 54 -19.04 -11.96 10.71
N LEU A 55 -19.04 -12.55 9.52
CA LEU A 55 -18.52 -13.89 9.29
C LEU A 55 -17.02 -13.83 8.95
N ALA A 56 -16.24 -14.69 9.60
CA ALA A 56 -14.83 -14.87 9.28
C ALA A 56 -14.67 -15.46 7.87
N ARG A 57 -13.68 -14.96 7.12
CA ARG A 57 -13.38 -15.41 5.75
C ARG A 57 -11.99 -16.03 5.72
N LYS A 58 -11.81 -17.15 5.01
CA LYS A 58 -10.54 -17.87 4.92
C LYS A 58 -9.89 -17.70 3.54
N HIS A 59 -8.59 -17.45 3.54
CA HIS A 59 -7.73 -17.36 2.36
C HIS A 59 -6.42 -18.11 2.66
N GLY A 60 -6.37 -19.42 2.40
CA GLY A 60 -5.25 -20.26 2.82
C GLY A 60 -5.09 -20.30 4.34
N ASN A 61 -3.89 -19.96 4.82
CA ASN A 61 -3.56 -19.82 6.25
C ASN A 61 -3.99 -18.46 6.87
N ILE A 62 -4.64 -17.59 6.08
CA ILE A 62 -5.13 -16.28 6.53
C ILE A 62 -6.62 -16.37 6.86
N THR A 63 -6.98 -15.99 8.09
CA THR A 63 -8.36 -15.79 8.52
C THR A 63 -8.63 -14.30 8.67
N VAL A 64 -9.58 -13.78 7.92
CA VAL A 64 -9.98 -12.37 7.93
C VAL A 64 -11.20 -12.19 8.83
N ILE A 65 -11.11 -11.27 9.79
CA ILE A 65 -12.20 -10.86 10.68
C ILE A 65 -12.33 -9.35 10.70
N SER A 66 -13.51 -8.85 11.05
CA SER A 66 -13.80 -7.41 11.04
C SER A 66 -14.04 -6.91 12.47
N SER A 67 -13.25 -5.93 12.91
CA SER A 67 -13.26 -5.43 14.28
C SER A 67 -14.46 -4.51 14.56
N PRO A 68 -15.34 -4.81 15.54
CA PRO A 68 -16.44 -3.93 15.90
C PRO A 68 -15.90 -2.76 16.72
N ALA A 69 -15.74 -1.57 16.11
CA ALA A 69 -15.49 -0.34 16.87
C ALA A 69 -16.81 0.35 17.26
N LEU A 70 -16.83 0.99 18.43
CA LEU A 70 -17.96 1.81 18.87
C LEU A 70 -18.15 3.01 17.91
N PRO A 71 -19.39 3.47 17.69
CA PRO A 71 -19.65 4.62 16.82
C PRO A 71 -19.03 5.90 17.41
N LEU A 72 -18.76 6.88 16.54
CA LEU A 72 -18.32 8.25 16.89
C LEU A 72 -16.93 8.36 17.57
N THR A 73 -16.20 7.27 17.79
CA THR A 73 -14.85 7.30 18.40
C THR A 73 -13.84 8.06 17.55
N ASP A 74 -14.03 8.12 16.23
CA ASP A 74 -13.22 8.94 15.32
C ASP A 74 -13.49 10.44 15.47
N LYS A 75 -14.66 10.83 15.99
CA LYS A 75 -15.08 12.22 16.19
C LYS A 75 -14.91 12.72 17.62
N VAL A 76 -15.06 11.84 18.62
CA VAL A 76 -15.06 12.20 20.04
C VAL A 76 -13.95 11.44 20.76
N SER A 77 -12.81 12.10 20.97
CA SER A 77 -11.59 11.48 21.51
C SER A 77 -11.76 10.90 22.92
N ILE A 78 -12.62 11.49 23.77
CA ILE A 78 -12.85 11.01 25.14
C ILE A 78 -13.50 9.61 25.19
N LEU A 79 -14.14 9.17 24.10
CA LEU A 79 -14.72 7.83 23.99
C LEU A 79 -13.68 6.74 23.66
N ARG A 80 -12.45 7.13 23.31
CA ARG A 80 -11.40 6.20 22.89
C ARG A 80 -11.02 5.17 23.96
N PRO A 81 -10.75 5.54 25.22
CA PRO A 81 -10.38 4.56 26.23
C PRO A 81 -11.47 3.49 26.43
N VAL A 82 -12.75 3.89 26.35
CA VAL A 82 -13.89 2.96 26.43
C VAL A 82 -13.92 2.03 25.23
N ASN A 83 -13.74 2.58 24.02
CA ASN A 83 -13.62 1.77 22.80
C ASN A 83 -12.44 0.79 22.88
N ASP A 84 -11.30 1.20 23.42
CA ASP A 84 -10.11 0.36 23.53
C ASP A 84 -10.35 -0.82 24.48
N ILE A 85 -11.07 -0.60 25.60
CA ILE A 85 -11.49 -1.68 26.51
C ILE A 85 -12.45 -2.63 25.78
N PHE A 86 -13.43 -2.10 25.03
CA PHE A 86 -14.36 -2.92 24.26
C PHE A 86 -13.65 -3.78 23.21
N ILE A 87 -12.76 -3.17 22.42
CA ILE A 87 -11.95 -3.85 21.41
C ILE A 87 -11.02 -4.88 22.05
N TRP A 88 -10.43 -4.58 23.21
CA TRP A 88 -9.60 -5.52 23.95
C TRP A 88 -10.38 -6.76 24.38
N CYS A 89 -11.57 -6.60 24.99
CA CYS A 89 -12.44 -7.72 25.35
C CYS A 89 -12.80 -8.56 24.12
N TRP A 90 -13.17 -7.90 23.01
CA TRP A 90 -13.51 -8.56 21.77
C TRP A 90 -12.32 -9.34 21.17
N LEU A 91 -11.12 -8.74 21.13
CA LEU A 91 -9.90 -9.39 20.65
C LEU A 91 -9.54 -10.60 21.51
N LYS A 92 -9.66 -10.52 22.84
CA LYS A 92 -9.44 -11.68 23.73
C LYS A 92 -10.40 -12.82 23.42
N ALA A 93 -11.68 -12.53 23.17
CA ALA A 93 -12.66 -13.52 22.74
C ALA A 93 -12.30 -14.13 21.37
N MET A 94 -11.83 -13.32 20.41
CA MET A 94 -11.39 -13.82 19.11
C MET A 94 -10.11 -14.68 19.22
N PHE A 95 -9.17 -14.32 20.09
CA PHE A 95 -7.97 -15.12 20.30
C PHE A 95 -8.32 -16.49 20.88
N LEU A 96 -9.24 -16.55 21.84
CA LEU A 96 -9.78 -17.81 22.36
C LEU A 96 -10.46 -18.62 21.25
N LYS A 97 -11.36 -18.01 20.48
CA LYS A 97 -12.09 -18.66 19.37
C LYS A 97 -11.16 -19.26 18.31
N HIS A 98 -10.05 -18.58 18.02
CA HIS A 98 -9.10 -18.97 16.98
C HIS A 98 -7.88 -19.73 17.53
N ASN A 99 -7.87 -20.10 18.81
CA ASN A 99 -6.74 -20.78 19.48
C ASN A 99 -5.41 -20.04 19.29
N ILE A 100 -5.42 -18.72 19.41
CA ILE A 100 -4.25 -17.86 19.30
C ILE A 100 -3.66 -17.66 20.69
N THR A 101 -2.40 -18.05 20.86
CA THR A 101 -1.66 -17.89 22.12
C THR A 101 -0.31 -17.27 21.87
N ARG A 102 0.04 -16.23 22.64
CA ARG A 102 1.32 -15.51 22.49
C ARG A 102 1.63 -15.05 21.05
N PRO A 103 0.68 -14.35 20.39
CA PRO A 103 0.85 -13.97 18.99
C PRO A 103 2.00 -13.00 18.78
N VAL A 104 2.47 -12.89 17.54
CA VAL A 104 3.17 -11.71 17.04
C VAL A 104 2.11 -10.74 16.51
N LEU A 105 2.14 -9.50 16.98
CA LEU A 105 1.24 -8.46 16.49
C LEU A 105 1.93 -7.71 15.36
N LEU A 106 1.26 -7.52 14.23
CA LEU A 106 1.73 -6.72 13.09
C LEU A 106 0.78 -5.55 12.88
N TYR A 107 1.25 -4.34 13.12
CA TYR A 107 0.43 -3.13 13.04
C TYR A 107 0.62 -2.41 11.72
N TYR A 108 -0.51 -2.07 11.09
CA TYR A 108 -0.66 -0.99 10.11
C TYR A 108 -1.62 0.09 10.64
N ALA A 109 -2.65 -0.32 11.40
CA ALA A 109 -3.65 0.58 11.96
C ALA A 109 -3.26 1.10 13.37
N PRO A 110 -2.99 2.42 13.54
CA PRO A 110 -2.58 2.95 14.85
C PRO A 110 -3.64 2.84 15.93
N ARG A 111 -4.93 2.78 15.59
CA ARG A 111 -6.03 2.67 16.56
C ARG A 111 -5.93 1.50 17.54
N PHE A 112 -5.14 0.48 17.24
CA PHE A 112 -4.95 -0.68 18.13
C PHE A 112 -3.68 -0.57 19.00
N SER A 113 -2.89 0.49 18.86
CA SER A 113 -1.58 0.63 19.51
C SER A 113 -1.65 0.84 21.03
N SER A 114 -2.79 1.30 21.55
CA SER A 114 -3.05 1.40 22.99
C SER A 114 -3.13 0.02 23.67
N LEU A 115 -3.31 -1.05 22.88
CA LEU A 115 -3.43 -2.43 23.37
C LEU A 115 -2.10 -3.18 23.40
N ILE A 116 -1.00 -2.57 22.92
CA ILE A 116 0.34 -3.13 23.06
C ILE A 116 0.66 -3.30 24.56
N GLY A 117 1.11 -4.49 24.92
CA GLY A 117 1.37 -5.00 26.25
C GLY A 117 0.17 -5.67 26.93
N ARG A 118 -1.01 -5.71 26.28
CA ARG A 118 -2.27 -6.17 26.90
C ARG A 118 -2.90 -7.38 26.22
N LEU A 119 -2.39 -7.77 25.06
CA LEU A 119 -2.94 -8.86 24.26
C LEU A 119 -2.28 -10.21 24.56
N GLY A 120 -1.23 -10.21 25.37
CA GLY A 120 -0.48 -11.40 25.75
C GLY A 120 0.45 -11.86 24.64
N GLU A 121 0.82 -10.93 23.75
CA GLU A 121 1.70 -11.11 22.63
C GLU A 121 3.13 -11.49 23.06
N ARG A 122 3.83 -12.22 22.18
CA ARG A 122 5.26 -12.48 22.31
C ARG A 122 6.08 -11.32 21.76
N LEU A 123 5.59 -10.67 20.71
CA LEU A 123 6.26 -9.59 20.01
C LEU A 123 5.23 -8.65 19.39
N ALA A 124 5.47 -7.35 19.51
CA ALA A 124 4.75 -6.34 18.74
C ALA A 124 5.64 -5.79 17.63
N THR A 125 5.12 -5.70 16.41
CA THR A 125 5.83 -5.20 15.23
C THR A 125 4.99 -4.12 14.55
N TYR A 126 5.64 -3.06 14.09
CA TYR A 126 4.98 -1.99 13.34
C TYR A 126 5.60 -1.92 11.94
N ASP A 127 4.79 -2.10 10.89
CA ASP A 127 5.21 -1.85 9.51
C ASP A 127 4.69 -0.49 9.05
N CYS A 128 5.53 0.53 9.22
CA CYS A 128 5.25 1.90 8.83
C CYS A 128 5.41 2.03 7.31
N ALA A 129 4.32 1.77 6.59
CA ALA A 129 4.29 1.82 5.14
C ALA A 129 4.30 3.25 4.58
N ASP A 130 3.63 4.18 5.27
CA ASP A 130 3.49 5.58 4.90
C ASP A 130 3.54 6.48 6.14
N ASP A 131 3.81 7.79 5.95
CA ASP A 131 3.67 8.75 7.04
C ASP A 131 2.19 9.08 7.26
N ARG A 132 1.55 8.31 8.14
CA ARG A 132 0.13 8.48 8.45
C ARG A 132 -0.22 9.92 8.84
N MET A 133 0.65 10.61 9.57
CA MET A 133 0.37 11.97 10.03
C MET A 133 0.48 13.03 8.94
N ALA A 134 0.97 12.67 7.74
CA ALA A 134 1.04 13.56 6.59
C ALA A 134 -0.24 13.60 5.75
N PHE A 135 -1.20 12.68 5.97
CA PHE A 135 -2.49 12.68 5.29
C PHE A 135 -3.44 13.73 5.88
N SER A 136 -4.14 14.47 5.03
CA SER A 136 -4.99 15.60 5.47
C SER A 136 -6.25 15.17 6.21
N ARG A 137 -6.69 13.92 6.02
CA ARG A 137 -7.95 13.39 6.54
C ARG A 137 -7.78 12.62 7.85
N GLU A 138 -6.60 12.62 8.45
CA GLU A 138 -6.39 11.92 9.71
C GLU A 138 -7.11 12.59 10.88
N PRO A 139 -7.77 11.81 11.75
CA PRO A 139 -8.32 12.34 12.97
C PRO A 139 -7.24 12.86 13.93
N HIS A 140 -7.52 14.00 14.58
CA HIS A 140 -6.61 14.66 15.54
C HIS A 140 -6.11 13.74 16.68
N TRP A 141 -6.89 12.73 17.08
CA TRP A 141 -6.51 11.81 18.16
C TRP A 141 -5.44 10.79 17.73
N MET A 142 -5.13 10.66 16.42
CA MET A 142 -4.27 9.61 15.88
C MET A 142 -2.79 9.76 16.28
N GLY A 143 -2.31 11.00 16.49
CA GLY A 143 -0.89 11.29 16.78
C GLY A 143 -0.30 10.45 17.91
N PRO A 144 -0.85 10.51 19.15
CA PRO A 144 -0.38 9.68 20.26
C PRO A 144 -0.40 8.17 20.00
N TYR A 145 -1.32 7.70 19.15
CA TYR A 145 -1.41 6.29 18.77
C TYR A 145 -0.31 5.89 17.78
N VAL A 146 0.04 6.76 16.84
CA VAL A 146 1.20 6.57 15.95
C VAL A 146 2.49 6.58 16.76
N GLU A 147 2.65 7.51 17.71
CA GLU A 147 3.81 7.53 18.60
C GLU A 147 3.94 6.24 19.42
N ASN A 148 2.83 5.70 19.94
CA ASN A 148 2.82 4.43 20.65
C ASN A 148 3.36 3.28 19.78
N LEU A 149 3.03 3.25 18.48
CA LEU A 149 3.55 2.21 17.59
C LEU A 149 5.08 2.26 17.49
N PHE A 150 5.67 3.44 17.34
CA PHE A 150 7.12 3.58 17.33
C PHE A 150 7.75 3.24 18.68
N LYS A 151 7.19 3.75 19.79
CA LYS A 151 7.77 3.62 21.13
C LYS A 151 7.61 2.23 21.74
N LYS A 152 6.54 1.49 21.43
CA LYS A 152 6.16 0.25 22.13
C LYS A 152 6.31 -1.02 21.30
N SER A 153 6.45 -0.93 19.98
CA SER A 153 6.74 -2.13 19.19
C SER A 153 8.14 -2.65 19.53
N GLY A 154 8.37 -3.95 19.50
CA GLY A 154 9.73 -4.52 19.59
C GLY A 154 10.54 -4.27 18.31
N ILE A 155 9.85 -4.30 17.15
CA ILE A 155 10.45 -4.11 15.82
C ILE A 155 9.65 -3.04 15.05
N VAL A 156 10.35 -2.18 14.32
CA VAL A 156 9.74 -1.23 13.38
C VAL A 156 10.32 -1.47 11.98
N PHE A 157 9.46 -1.82 11.03
CA PHE A 157 9.76 -1.81 9.62
C PHE A 157 9.35 -0.45 9.03
N VAL A 158 10.17 0.07 8.13
CA VAL A 158 9.92 1.33 7.41
C VAL A 158 10.18 1.12 5.92
N THR A 159 9.44 1.82 5.07
CA THR A 159 9.55 1.66 3.61
C THR A 159 10.49 2.65 2.93
N SER A 160 10.91 3.71 3.63
CA SER A 160 11.80 4.76 3.11
C SER A 160 12.79 5.27 4.15
N GLU A 161 13.88 5.88 3.70
CA GLU A 161 14.87 6.50 4.61
C GLU A 161 14.29 7.70 5.37
N SER A 162 13.32 8.41 4.78
CA SER A 162 12.59 9.47 5.49
C SER A 162 11.84 8.93 6.70
N LEU A 163 11.11 7.82 6.53
CA LEU A 163 10.43 7.14 7.63
C LEU A 163 11.41 6.53 8.62
N ARG A 164 12.56 6.03 8.15
CA ARG A 164 13.63 5.54 9.03
C ARG A 164 14.15 6.65 9.93
N LYS A 165 14.46 7.83 9.38
CA LYS A 165 14.88 9.00 10.16
C LYS A 165 13.82 9.41 11.17
N LYS A 166 12.53 9.38 10.79
CA LYS A 166 11.41 9.63 11.71
C LYS A 166 11.35 8.61 12.84
N ALA A 167 11.41 7.32 12.52
CA ALA A 167 11.40 6.22 13.50
C ALA A 167 12.58 6.34 14.48
N LEU A 168 13.77 6.71 13.98
CA LEU A 168 14.97 6.92 14.79
C LEU A 168 14.84 8.09 15.78
N GLY A 169 13.91 9.03 15.55
CA GLY A 169 13.55 10.07 16.51
C GLY A 169 12.76 9.56 17.72
N TYR A 170 12.18 8.36 17.64
CA TYR A 170 11.40 7.74 18.71
C TYR A 170 12.13 6.58 19.41
N ARG A 171 13.05 5.91 18.72
CA ARG A 171 13.83 4.76 19.24
C ARG A 171 15.14 4.59 18.48
N SER A 172 16.15 3.97 19.09
CA SER A 172 17.49 3.83 18.50
C SER A 172 17.80 2.45 17.91
N ASP A 173 17.00 1.43 18.19
CA ASP A 173 17.26 0.04 17.84
C ASP A 173 16.11 -0.60 17.06
N ASN A 174 16.36 -1.77 16.44
CA ASN A 174 15.34 -2.60 15.76
C ASN A 174 14.43 -1.84 14.76
N VAL A 175 15.02 -0.85 14.07
CA VAL A 175 14.41 -0.15 12.93
C VAL A 175 15.03 -0.68 11.63
N HIS A 176 14.20 -1.31 10.80
CA HIS A 176 14.64 -1.99 9.58
C HIS A 176 14.01 -1.36 8.35
N LEU A 177 14.85 -0.92 7.40
CA LEU A 177 14.40 -0.44 6.10
C LEU A 177 14.07 -1.64 5.20
N ILE A 178 12.79 -1.84 4.92
CA ILE A 178 12.29 -2.83 3.96
C ILE A 178 11.31 -2.12 3.05
N GLY A 179 11.81 -1.65 1.90
CA GLY A 179 11.00 -0.99 0.87
C GLY A 179 9.86 -1.87 0.32
N ASN A 180 9.05 -1.29 -0.55
CA ASN A 180 8.02 -2.03 -1.26
C ASN A 180 8.61 -2.96 -2.32
N GLY A 181 7.78 -3.84 -2.86
CA GLY A 181 8.16 -4.73 -3.94
C GLY A 181 7.06 -4.94 -4.96
N VAL A 182 7.28 -5.92 -5.83
CA VAL A 182 6.37 -6.32 -6.90
C VAL A 182 6.17 -7.84 -6.92
N ASP A 183 4.99 -8.26 -7.35
CA ASP A 183 4.74 -9.62 -7.83
C ASP A 183 5.20 -9.70 -9.28
N ALA A 184 6.49 -9.99 -9.49
CA ALA A 184 7.09 -9.96 -10.82
C ALA A 184 6.36 -10.90 -11.79
N GLY A 185 6.06 -12.13 -11.36
CA GLY A 185 5.36 -13.12 -12.19
C GLY A 185 3.94 -12.69 -12.60
N LEU A 186 3.23 -11.91 -11.77
CA LEU A 186 1.95 -11.34 -12.16
C LEU A 186 2.10 -10.27 -13.26
N PHE A 187 2.99 -9.30 -13.06
CA PHE A 187 3.11 -8.15 -13.97
C PHE A 187 3.90 -8.46 -15.25
N GLU A 188 4.78 -9.47 -15.23
CA GLU A 188 5.45 -9.98 -16.41
C GLU A 188 4.45 -10.55 -17.45
N LYS A 189 3.23 -10.89 -17.04
CA LYS A 189 2.16 -11.28 -17.98
C LYS A 189 1.86 -10.19 -19.01
N ALA A 190 2.17 -8.93 -18.74
CA ALA A 190 2.01 -7.83 -19.68
C ALA A 190 2.88 -7.97 -20.95
N TRP A 191 3.97 -8.75 -20.89
CA TRP A 191 4.79 -9.11 -22.06
C TRP A 191 4.16 -10.20 -22.93
N GLY A 192 3.27 -11.02 -22.36
CA GLY A 192 2.68 -12.19 -23.02
C GLY A 192 1.26 -11.93 -23.56
N ASP A 193 0.46 -12.99 -23.61
CA ASP A 193 -0.86 -13.00 -24.26
C ASP A 193 -2.03 -12.56 -23.37
N VAL A 194 -1.78 -11.82 -22.29
CA VAL A 194 -2.88 -11.22 -21.52
C VAL A 194 -3.72 -10.32 -22.44
N PRO A 195 -5.06 -10.43 -22.45
CA PRO A 195 -5.89 -9.59 -23.30
C PRO A 195 -5.88 -8.14 -22.80
N VAL A 196 -5.93 -7.19 -23.74
CA VAL A 196 -6.20 -5.79 -23.42
C VAL A 196 -7.68 -5.66 -23.02
N PRO A 197 -8.00 -5.04 -21.86
CA PRO A 197 -9.38 -4.90 -21.38
C PRO A 197 -10.31 -4.17 -22.36
N ASP A 198 -11.56 -4.64 -22.46
CA ASP A 198 -12.56 -4.14 -23.40
C ASP A 198 -12.91 -2.67 -23.23
N ASP A 199 -12.81 -2.15 -22.01
CA ASP A 199 -13.11 -0.76 -21.69
C ASP A 199 -12.03 0.24 -22.13
N ILE A 200 -10.86 -0.23 -22.57
CA ILE A 200 -9.78 0.63 -23.09
C ILE A 200 -9.20 0.19 -24.45
N LYS A 201 -9.52 -1.01 -24.95
CA LYS A 201 -8.91 -1.56 -26.18
C LYS A 201 -9.13 -0.72 -27.44
N TRP A 202 -10.16 0.14 -27.44
CA TRP A 202 -10.57 0.99 -28.57
C TRP A 202 -9.95 2.39 -28.52
N LEU A 203 -9.20 2.72 -27.46
CA LEU A 203 -8.61 4.04 -27.26
C LEU A 203 -7.51 4.35 -28.27
N LYS A 204 -7.40 5.63 -28.64
CA LYS A 204 -6.34 6.12 -29.52
C LYS A 204 -4.98 5.99 -28.84
N LYS A 205 -3.99 5.55 -29.61
CA LYS A 205 -2.58 5.52 -29.21
C LYS A 205 -1.91 6.89 -29.46
N PRO A 206 -0.91 7.28 -28.64
CA PRO A 206 -0.38 6.54 -27.51
C PRO A 206 -1.31 6.62 -26.27
N ILE A 207 -1.24 5.60 -25.42
CA ILE A 207 -1.89 5.54 -24.11
C ILE A 207 -0.86 5.85 -23.01
N ILE A 208 -1.09 6.96 -22.31
CA ILE A 208 -0.35 7.37 -21.12
C ILE A 208 -1.12 6.85 -19.91
N GLY A 209 -0.55 5.88 -19.19
CA GLY A 209 -1.28 5.10 -18.19
C GLY A 209 -0.85 5.34 -16.74
N TYR A 210 -1.81 5.30 -15.84
CA TYR A 210 -1.61 5.15 -14.40
C TYR A 210 -2.61 4.12 -13.87
N PHE A 211 -2.19 3.28 -12.93
CA PHE A 211 -3.13 2.57 -12.07
C PHE A 211 -2.83 2.77 -10.58
N GLY A 212 -3.89 2.78 -9.78
CA GLY A 212 -3.85 3.00 -8.34
C GLY A 212 -4.99 3.90 -7.87
N VAL A 213 -5.12 4.05 -6.55
CA VAL A 213 -6.09 5.01 -5.99
C VAL A 213 -5.74 6.42 -6.49
N ILE A 214 -6.76 7.17 -6.90
CA ILE A 214 -6.65 8.57 -7.32
C ILE A 214 -7.15 9.41 -6.14
N ASP A 215 -6.23 10.00 -5.39
CA ASP A 215 -6.51 10.77 -4.17
C ASP A 215 -5.57 11.99 -4.04
N GLU A 216 -5.46 12.59 -2.86
CA GLU A 216 -4.79 13.86 -2.57
C GLU A 216 -3.30 13.95 -2.95
N TRP A 217 -2.62 12.81 -3.08
CA TRP A 217 -1.25 12.74 -3.55
C TRP A 217 -1.12 12.90 -5.07
N MET A 218 -2.19 12.68 -5.84
CA MET A 218 -2.21 12.84 -7.28
C MET A 218 -2.22 14.33 -7.67
N ASP A 219 -1.33 14.73 -8.57
CA ASP A 219 -1.32 16.08 -9.12
C ASP A 219 -2.33 16.23 -10.28
N ILE A 220 -3.55 16.63 -9.95
CA ILE A 220 -4.63 16.83 -10.93
C ILE A 220 -4.30 17.94 -11.92
N ASP A 221 -3.58 18.98 -11.51
CA ASP A 221 -3.24 20.10 -12.40
C ASP A 221 -2.20 19.66 -13.43
N LEU A 222 -1.25 18.79 -13.03
CA LEU A 222 -0.34 18.14 -13.97
C LEU A 222 -1.10 17.30 -15.01
N ILE A 223 -2.09 16.50 -14.58
CA ILE A 223 -2.92 15.73 -15.53
C ILE A 223 -3.64 16.64 -16.53
N VAL A 224 -4.22 17.76 -16.06
CA VAL A 224 -4.89 18.75 -16.92
C VAL A 224 -3.91 19.33 -17.97
N ARG A 225 -2.69 19.66 -17.54
CA ARG A 225 -1.64 20.16 -18.45
C ARG A 225 -1.21 19.09 -19.46
N MET A 226 -1.04 17.84 -19.02
CA MET A 226 -0.74 16.72 -19.91
C MET A 226 -1.83 16.50 -20.95
N ALA A 227 -3.10 16.54 -20.54
CA ALA A 227 -4.25 16.39 -21.45
C ALA A 227 -4.24 17.45 -22.55
N SER A 228 -3.91 18.70 -22.20
CA SER A 228 -3.76 19.81 -23.15
C SER A 228 -2.54 19.68 -24.04
N ALA A 229 -1.41 19.20 -23.51
CA ALA A 229 -0.17 19.03 -24.24
C ALA A 229 -0.21 17.85 -25.24
N TYR A 230 -1.04 16.85 -24.97
CA TYR A 230 -1.19 15.63 -25.76
C TYR A 230 -2.64 15.39 -26.21
N PRO A 231 -3.24 16.29 -27.01
CA PRO A 231 -4.67 16.21 -27.33
C PRO A 231 -5.07 14.94 -28.11
N GLU A 232 -4.14 14.33 -28.84
CA GLU A 232 -4.37 13.09 -29.59
C GLU A 232 -4.04 11.81 -28.80
N ALA A 233 -3.36 11.91 -27.66
CA ALA A 233 -3.07 10.75 -26.80
C ALA A 233 -4.23 10.46 -25.86
N SER A 234 -4.38 9.21 -25.43
CA SER A 234 -5.32 8.84 -24.39
C SER A 234 -4.61 8.79 -23.03
N ILE A 235 -5.12 9.51 -22.03
CA ILE A 235 -4.64 9.43 -20.64
C ILE A 235 -5.59 8.53 -19.87
N VAL A 236 -5.11 7.40 -19.36
CA VAL A 236 -5.93 6.38 -18.69
C VAL A 236 -5.55 6.28 -17.23
N LEU A 237 -6.49 6.56 -16.33
CA LEU A 237 -6.31 6.53 -14.88
C LEU A 237 -7.19 5.42 -14.29
N VAL A 238 -6.61 4.24 -14.04
CA VAL A 238 -7.31 3.04 -13.56
C VAL A 238 -7.28 2.98 -12.03
N GLY A 239 -8.43 2.99 -11.39
CA GLY A 239 -8.55 2.88 -9.93
C GLY A 239 -9.73 3.66 -9.36
N PRO A 240 -10.00 3.51 -8.05
CA PRO A 240 -11.03 4.30 -7.40
C PRO A 240 -10.60 5.78 -7.31
N ALA A 241 -11.51 6.69 -7.66
CA ALA A 241 -11.33 8.13 -7.50
C ALA A 241 -11.88 8.59 -6.16
N LEU A 242 -10.99 8.81 -5.20
CA LEU A 242 -11.28 9.28 -3.84
C LEU A 242 -10.94 10.77 -3.63
N ILE A 243 -10.47 11.44 -4.69
CA ILE A 243 -10.38 12.90 -4.78
C ILE A 243 -11.75 13.56 -4.60
N GLY A 244 -11.74 14.84 -4.20
CA GLY A 244 -12.97 15.62 -4.03
C GLY A 244 -13.75 15.83 -5.34
N PRO A 245 -15.04 16.21 -5.26
CA PRO A 245 -15.93 16.37 -6.42
C PRO A 245 -15.37 17.31 -7.50
N GLU A 246 -14.72 18.40 -7.09
CA GLU A 246 -14.11 19.36 -8.02
C GLU A 246 -12.99 18.71 -8.85
N GLY A 247 -12.06 17.99 -8.21
CA GLY A 247 -10.97 17.30 -8.91
C GLY A 247 -11.50 16.23 -9.85
N LEU A 248 -12.51 15.47 -9.43
CA LEU A 248 -13.16 14.48 -10.28
C LEU A 248 -13.84 15.12 -11.48
N GLN A 249 -14.53 16.24 -11.29
CA GLN A 249 -15.18 16.98 -12.37
C GLN A 249 -14.16 17.53 -13.37
N LYS A 250 -13.02 18.06 -12.90
CA LYS A 250 -11.91 18.51 -13.77
C LYS A 250 -11.43 17.36 -14.66
N LEU A 251 -11.11 16.21 -14.09
CA LEU A 251 -10.67 15.04 -14.88
C LEU A 251 -11.73 14.58 -15.89
N LYS A 252 -12.99 14.50 -15.48
CA LYS A 252 -14.11 14.08 -16.37
C LYS A 252 -14.41 15.07 -17.50
N SER A 253 -14.01 16.33 -17.36
CA SER A 253 -14.23 17.35 -18.39
C SER A 253 -13.22 17.31 -19.54
N LEU A 254 -12.12 16.56 -19.38
CA LEU A 254 -11.07 16.45 -20.38
C LEU A 254 -11.42 15.35 -21.40
N PRO A 255 -11.47 15.66 -22.71
CA PRO A 255 -11.98 14.73 -23.73
C PRO A 255 -11.09 13.50 -23.96
N ASN A 256 -9.83 13.57 -23.56
CA ASN A 256 -8.83 12.52 -23.72
C ASN A 256 -8.38 11.87 -22.39
N VAL A 257 -9.10 12.12 -21.30
CA VAL A 257 -8.86 11.46 -20.00
C VAL A 257 -9.95 10.43 -19.73
N TYR A 258 -9.53 9.20 -19.44
CA TYR A 258 -10.42 8.06 -19.22
C TYR A 258 -10.24 7.51 -17.80
N LEU A 259 -11.36 7.24 -17.13
CA LEU A 259 -11.43 6.75 -15.75
C LEU A 259 -12.19 5.40 -15.70
N PRO A 260 -11.54 4.26 -16.03
CA PRO A 260 -12.21 2.94 -16.02
C PRO A 260 -12.70 2.47 -14.64
N GLY A 261 -12.32 3.18 -13.57
CA GLY A 261 -12.67 2.85 -12.18
C GLY A 261 -11.78 1.77 -11.57
N GLN A 262 -12.16 1.28 -10.39
CA GLN A 262 -11.42 0.23 -9.68
C GLN A 262 -11.47 -1.09 -10.44
N LYS A 263 -10.32 -1.76 -10.52
CA LYS A 263 -10.16 -3.08 -11.14
C LYS A 263 -9.53 -4.07 -10.17
N PRO A 264 -9.84 -5.37 -10.29
CA PRO A 264 -9.10 -6.42 -9.61
C PRO A 264 -7.60 -6.35 -9.93
N HIS A 265 -6.77 -6.68 -8.94
CA HIS A 265 -5.31 -6.60 -9.05
C HIS A 265 -4.76 -7.50 -10.18
N ASP A 266 -5.35 -8.67 -10.38
CA ASP A 266 -4.99 -9.63 -11.42
C ASP A 266 -5.37 -9.19 -12.85
N ALA A 267 -6.23 -8.18 -13.00
CA ALA A 267 -6.56 -7.57 -14.28
C ALA A 267 -5.58 -6.47 -14.72
N LEU A 268 -4.79 -5.92 -13.79
CA LEU A 268 -3.87 -4.80 -14.06
C LEU A 268 -2.81 -5.10 -15.12
N PRO A 269 -2.26 -6.33 -15.28
CA PRO A 269 -1.35 -6.63 -16.38
C PRO A 269 -1.93 -6.39 -17.77
N GLY A 270 -3.25 -6.58 -17.96
CA GLY A 270 -3.94 -6.28 -19.22
C GLY A 270 -3.98 -4.78 -19.53
N TYR A 271 -4.23 -3.95 -18.51
CA TYR A 271 -4.12 -2.49 -18.65
C TYR A 271 -2.67 -2.07 -18.92
N LEU A 272 -1.73 -2.63 -18.17
CA LEU A 272 -0.31 -2.34 -18.34
C LEU A 272 0.16 -2.63 -19.76
N LYS A 273 -0.23 -3.78 -20.33
CA LYS A 273 0.06 -4.14 -21.72
C LYS A 273 -0.37 -3.05 -22.70
N ALA A 274 -1.54 -2.45 -22.48
CA ALA A 274 -2.10 -1.41 -23.32
C ALA A 274 -1.38 -0.06 -23.20
N PHE A 275 -0.70 0.22 -22.10
CA PHE A 275 0.00 1.49 -21.91
C PHE A 275 1.27 1.56 -22.78
N ASP A 276 1.53 2.71 -23.38
CA ASP A 276 2.78 2.97 -24.12
C ASP A 276 3.82 3.62 -23.21
N VAL A 277 3.36 4.42 -22.24
CA VAL A 277 4.18 4.97 -21.16
C VAL A 277 3.37 4.95 -19.87
N CYS A 278 4.02 4.65 -18.75
CA CYS A 278 3.40 4.71 -17.44
C CYS A 278 3.84 5.97 -16.69
N ILE A 279 2.93 6.56 -15.93
CA ILE A 279 3.21 7.79 -15.17
C ILE A 279 2.92 7.62 -13.68
N ILE A 280 3.68 8.33 -12.85
CA ILE A 280 3.47 8.49 -11.41
C ILE A 280 3.42 10.00 -11.12
N PRO A 281 2.29 10.67 -11.40
CA PRO A 281 2.18 12.12 -11.38
C PRO A 281 1.75 12.59 -9.99
N PHE A 282 2.62 12.33 -9.01
CA PHE A 282 2.37 12.72 -7.62
C PHE A 282 2.77 14.18 -7.37
N ARG A 283 2.10 14.82 -6.40
CA ARG A 283 2.48 16.14 -5.90
C ARG A 283 3.80 16.05 -5.15
N ILE A 284 4.58 17.12 -5.11
CA ILE A 284 5.77 17.20 -4.23
C ILE A 284 5.34 17.84 -2.91
N ASN A 285 5.14 17.03 -1.87
CA ASN A 285 4.73 17.51 -0.54
C ASN A 285 5.19 16.55 0.58
N GLU A 286 4.87 16.85 1.84
CA GLU A 286 5.26 15.99 2.99
C GLU A 286 4.78 14.55 2.87
N LEU A 287 3.59 14.33 2.28
CA LEU A 287 3.04 13.00 2.07
C LEU A 287 3.92 12.18 1.12
N THR A 288 4.34 12.78 0.00
CA THR A 288 5.06 12.06 -1.06
C THR A 288 6.57 11.97 -0.84
N LYS A 289 7.15 12.79 0.06
CA LYS A 289 8.57 12.72 0.46
C LYS A 289 9.00 11.35 0.98
N SER A 290 8.07 10.62 1.59
CA SER A 290 8.33 9.34 2.25
C SER A 290 7.88 8.12 1.43
N VAL A 291 7.36 8.35 0.21
CA VAL A 291 6.75 7.30 -0.60
C VAL A 291 7.81 6.44 -1.29
N ASN A 292 7.69 5.13 -1.12
CA ASN A 292 8.36 4.13 -1.94
C ASN A 292 7.33 3.53 -2.92
N PRO A 293 7.26 3.98 -4.18
CA PRO A 293 6.08 3.74 -5.02
C PRO A 293 6.03 2.32 -5.57
N VAL A 294 5.06 1.51 -5.10
CA VAL A 294 4.81 0.14 -5.60
C VAL A 294 4.69 0.11 -7.13
N LYS A 295 3.97 1.08 -7.70
CA LYS A 295 3.67 1.21 -9.14
C LYS A 295 4.93 1.25 -10.00
N LEU A 296 6.01 1.82 -9.48
CA LEU A 296 7.28 1.84 -10.18
C LEU A 296 7.71 0.41 -10.53
N TYR A 297 7.78 -0.47 -9.53
CA TYR A 297 8.21 -1.85 -9.72
C TYR A 297 7.23 -2.64 -10.59
N GLU A 298 5.93 -2.40 -10.45
CA GLU A 298 4.88 -3.01 -11.27
C GLU A 298 5.02 -2.65 -12.76
N TYR A 299 5.27 -1.37 -13.07
CA TYR A 299 5.47 -0.91 -14.44
C TYR A 299 6.77 -1.41 -15.06
N LEU A 300 7.87 -1.45 -14.30
CA LEU A 300 9.14 -2.00 -14.78
C LEU A 300 9.04 -3.51 -15.02
N ALA A 301 8.32 -4.25 -14.16
CA ALA A 301 8.08 -5.68 -14.37
C ALA A 301 7.29 -5.96 -15.66
N GLY A 302 6.36 -5.08 -16.03
CA GLY A 302 5.66 -5.13 -17.32
C GLY A 302 6.37 -4.44 -18.48
N GLY A 303 7.63 -4.01 -18.31
CA GLY A 303 8.46 -3.50 -19.40
C GLY A 303 8.14 -2.09 -19.88
N LYS A 304 7.52 -1.26 -19.05
CA LYS A 304 7.08 0.07 -19.46
C LYS A 304 8.04 1.14 -18.99
N ASN A 305 8.33 2.10 -19.87
CA ASN A 305 8.97 3.34 -19.46
C ASN A 305 8.09 4.03 -18.42
N VAL A 306 8.73 4.54 -17.36
CA VAL A 306 8.06 5.20 -16.26
C VAL A 306 8.51 6.65 -16.19
N VAL A 307 7.54 7.57 -16.14
CA VAL A 307 7.77 8.98 -15.85
C VAL A 307 7.22 9.29 -14.46
N THR A 308 8.03 9.86 -13.60
CA THR A 308 7.66 10.19 -12.23
C THR A 308 8.20 11.56 -11.86
N ILE A 309 7.59 12.22 -10.88
CA ILE A 309 8.21 13.36 -10.23
C ILE A 309 9.39 12.90 -9.35
N THR A 310 10.32 13.80 -9.04
CA THR A 310 11.42 13.53 -8.12
C THR A 310 10.93 13.16 -6.73
N MET A 311 11.43 12.03 -6.22
CA MET A 311 11.21 11.50 -4.87
C MET A 311 12.50 10.78 -4.44
N ALA A 312 12.90 10.93 -3.17
CA ALA A 312 14.16 10.37 -2.68
C ALA A 312 14.33 8.86 -2.97
N GLU A 313 13.26 8.09 -2.82
CA GLU A 313 13.27 6.63 -3.02
C GLU A 313 13.43 6.19 -4.49
N VAL A 314 13.23 7.10 -5.46
CA VAL A 314 13.35 6.78 -6.90
C VAL A 314 14.59 7.36 -7.56
N GLU A 315 15.30 8.29 -6.92
CA GLU A 315 16.50 8.95 -7.47
C GLU A 315 17.60 7.95 -7.86
N LYS A 316 17.75 6.86 -7.08
CA LYS A 316 18.71 5.78 -7.35
C LYS A 316 18.44 5.01 -8.65
N TYR A 317 17.27 5.19 -9.28
CA TYR A 317 16.90 4.55 -10.54
C TYR A 317 17.05 5.49 -11.75
N ASP A 318 17.73 6.63 -11.59
CA ASP A 318 18.04 7.52 -12.70
C ASP A 318 18.74 6.76 -13.84
N GLY A 319 18.36 7.08 -15.08
CA GLY A 319 18.77 6.33 -16.27
C GLY A 319 18.03 5.01 -16.52
N THR A 320 17.21 4.50 -15.58
CA THR A 320 16.23 3.42 -15.84
C THR A 320 14.83 3.99 -16.02
N ILE A 321 14.53 5.09 -15.34
CA ILE A 321 13.26 5.82 -15.41
C ILE A 321 13.46 7.29 -15.72
N TYR A 322 12.37 7.99 -16.03
CA TYR A 322 12.36 9.41 -16.31
C TYR A 322 11.90 10.21 -15.08
N ILE A 323 12.83 10.88 -14.40
CA ILE A 323 12.54 11.63 -13.17
C ILE A 323 12.40 13.12 -13.46
N ALA A 324 11.18 13.64 -13.44
CA ALA A 324 10.87 15.03 -13.70
C ALA A 324 11.02 15.91 -12.46
N ARG A 325 11.38 17.18 -12.68
CA ARG A 325 11.56 18.17 -11.59
C ARG A 325 10.34 19.08 -11.38
N ASP A 326 9.58 19.29 -12.44
CA ASP A 326 8.39 20.15 -12.47
C ASP A 326 7.41 19.67 -13.57
N HIS A 327 6.31 20.39 -13.76
CA HIS A 327 5.27 20.03 -14.73
C HIS A 327 5.76 20.02 -16.17
N ASP A 328 6.56 21.02 -16.57
CA ASP A 328 7.00 21.17 -17.96
C ASP A 328 8.04 20.09 -18.30
N ASP A 329 8.96 19.80 -17.37
CA ASP A 329 9.89 18.69 -17.49
C ASP A 329 9.17 17.33 -17.48
N PHE A 330 8.09 17.17 -16.70
CA PHE A 330 7.29 15.94 -16.70
C PHE A 330 6.63 15.70 -18.06
N ILE A 331 6.02 16.73 -18.64
CA ILE A 331 5.45 16.68 -19.98
C ILE A 331 6.56 16.31 -20.97
N ARG A 332 7.66 17.06 -21.02
CA ARG A 332 8.76 16.81 -21.95
C ARG A 332 9.32 15.38 -21.83
N LYS A 333 9.57 14.91 -20.60
CA LYS A 333 10.06 13.54 -20.33
C LYS A 333 9.04 12.46 -20.71
N THR A 334 7.75 12.76 -20.68
CA THR A 334 6.72 11.85 -21.22
C THR A 334 6.86 11.69 -22.73
N ALA A 335 7.13 12.78 -23.47
CA ALA A 335 7.41 12.68 -24.90
C ALA A 335 8.70 11.88 -25.16
N ASP A 336 9.75 12.07 -24.36
CA ASP A 336 10.99 11.30 -24.47
C ASP A 336 10.74 9.80 -24.21
N ALA A 337 9.99 9.47 -23.16
CA ALA A 337 9.63 8.10 -22.80
C ALA A 337 8.77 7.40 -23.86
N LEU A 338 7.92 8.16 -24.58
CA LEU A 338 7.13 7.64 -25.69
C LEU A 338 7.97 7.34 -26.94
N ARG A 339 9.07 8.07 -27.16
CA ARG A 339 9.94 7.89 -28.34
C ARG A 339 11.01 6.81 -28.13
N ASN A 340 11.51 6.67 -26.91
CA ASN A 340 12.62 5.78 -26.61
C ASN A 340 12.13 4.38 -26.25
N LYS A 341 12.93 3.35 -26.59
CA LYS A 341 12.66 1.98 -26.17
C LYS A 341 13.04 1.78 -24.69
N PRO A 342 12.26 0.99 -23.92
CA PRO A 342 12.64 0.55 -22.59
C PRO A 342 13.98 -0.19 -22.56
N ASP A 343 14.81 0.09 -21.55
CA ASP A 343 16.03 -0.68 -21.24
C ASP A 343 15.65 -1.90 -20.37
N ALA A 344 15.35 -3.02 -21.03
CA ALA A 344 14.85 -4.22 -20.37
C ALA A 344 15.83 -4.80 -19.34
N ASP A 345 17.15 -4.69 -19.57
CA ASP A 345 18.16 -5.24 -18.66
C ASP A 345 18.23 -4.46 -17.35
N ARG A 346 18.21 -3.11 -17.44
CA ARG A 346 18.14 -2.25 -16.25
C ARG A 346 16.83 -2.45 -15.49
N MET A 347 15.70 -2.54 -16.20
CA MET A 347 14.40 -2.80 -15.58
C MET A 347 14.38 -4.12 -14.83
N LYS A 348 14.90 -5.19 -15.44
CA LYS A 348 14.99 -6.51 -14.82
C LYS A 348 15.85 -6.51 -13.56
N ALA A 349 16.98 -5.80 -13.58
CA ALA A 349 17.83 -5.64 -12.39
C ALA A 349 17.03 -5.02 -11.23
N VAL A 350 16.36 -3.88 -11.45
CA VAL A 350 15.54 -3.20 -10.44
C VAL A 350 14.42 -4.12 -9.90
N VAL A 351 13.71 -4.83 -10.78
CA VAL A 351 12.62 -5.74 -10.40
C VAL A 351 13.13 -6.90 -9.55
N SER A 352 14.24 -7.53 -9.94
CA SER A 352 14.79 -8.69 -9.25
C SER A 352 15.22 -8.39 -7.81
N GLU A 353 15.67 -7.17 -7.54
CA GLU A 353 16.05 -6.69 -6.21
C GLU A 353 14.83 -6.29 -5.33
N ASN A 354 13.66 -6.15 -5.96
CA ASN A 354 12.46 -5.58 -5.33
C ASN A 354 11.23 -6.48 -5.49
N THR A 355 11.37 -7.78 -5.29
CA THR A 355 10.21 -8.70 -5.27
C THR A 355 9.54 -8.75 -3.90
N TRP A 356 8.22 -8.95 -3.85
CA TRP A 356 7.52 -9.17 -2.58
C TRP A 356 8.05 -10.40 -1.82
N ASP A 357 8.50 -11.43 -2.52
CA ASP A 357 9.10 -12.64 -1.96
C ASP A 357 10.38 -12.33 -1.17
N SER A 358 11.26 -11.51 -1.73
CA SER A 358 12.46 -11.06 -1.02
C SER A 358 12.14 -10.20 0.21
N LYS A 359 11.15 -9.30 0.11
CA LYS A 359 10.73 -8.44 1.23
C LYS A 359 10.09 -9.26 2.35
N ALA A 360 9.21 -10.21 2.00
CA ALA A 360 8.56 -11.12 2.95
C ALA A 360 9.59 -12.00 3.66
N LYS A 361 10.52 -12.60 2.91
CA LYS A 361 11.61 -13.40 3.49
C LYS A 361 12.42 -12.59 4.51
N ALA A 362 12.84 -11.37 4.16
CA ALA A 362 13.59 -10.50 5.08
C ALA A 362 12.80 -10.16 6.35
N MET A 363 11.51 -9.83 6.23
CA MET A 363 10.64 -9.56 7.40
C MET A 363 10.50 -10.79 8.29
N VAL A 364 10.25 -11.96 7.70
CA VAL A 364 10.09 -13.23 8.43
C VAL A 364 11.37 -13.59 9.19
N GLU A 365 12.53 -13.49 8.55
CA GLU A 365 13.84 -13.77 9.19
C GLU A 365 14.13 -12.83 10.37
N ILE A 366 13.71 -11.57 10.29
CA ILE A 366 13.86 -10.59 11.39
C ILE A 366 12.90 -10.93 12.54
N ILE A 367 11.63 -11.22 12.21
CA ILE A 367 10.61 -11.60 13.20
C ILE A 367 11.03 -12.89 13.93
N GLN A 368 11.45 -13.92 13.19
CA GLN A 368 11.83 -15.22 13.76
C GLN A 368 13.04 -15.09 14.69
N ARG A 369 14.09 -14.38 14.27
CA ARG A 369 15.26 -14.13 15.12
C ARG A 369 14.90 -13.43 16.43
N SER A 370 14.00 -12.45 16.37
CA SER A 370 13.53 -11.74 17.56
C SER A 370 12.74 -12.65 18.50
N ILE A 371 11.88 -13.52 17.96
CA ILE A 371 11.13 -14.53 18.70
C ILE A 371 12.08 -15.51 19.40
N ASP A 372 13.10 -16.00 18.71
CA ASP A 372 14.01 -17.01 19.24
C ASP A 372 14.94 -16.45 20.33
N THR A 373 15.25 -15.15 20.28
CA THR A 373 16.11 -14.48 21.27
C THR A 373 15.36 -14.14 22.57
N HIS A 374 14.03 -14.00 22.52
CA HIS A 374 13.19 -13.57 23.66
C HIS A 374 12.11 -14.60 24.05
N GLY A 375 12.18 -15.82 23.49
CA GLY A 375 11.32 -16.96 23.80
C GLY A 375 11.95 -17.85 24.84
#